data_AF-A0A7C1J1U1-F1
#
_entry.id   AF-A0A7C1J1U1-F1
#
_cell.length_a   1.000
_cell.length_b   1.000
_cell.length_c   1.000
_cell.angle_alpha   90.00
_cell.angle_beta   90.00
_cell.angle_gamma   90.00
#
_symmetry.space_group_name_H-M   'P 1'
#
loop_
_entity.id
_entity.type
_entity.pdbx_description
1 polymer ?
#
loop_
_entity_poly.entity_id
_entity_poly.type
_entity_poly.pdbx_seq_one_letter_code
_entity_poly.pdbx_strand_id
1 'polypeptide(L)'
;MADNPLAEQRQRQIDAMIQQLASEDPADRREAAYYLGEAAAGDAVSELIDLYENDEDRSVRRAAAYALGMFRAVEKELARGNQERVVRLLERVEVEGKLGKRADHAGLRSTIILLLFFLAILAGINYWLTLPESRDTFTAAGLIQPTQDQRPAQATSLLDAFERLRADATTLQTQFNSVRSGGSLDCTAFFNNIPPQIAANYPGLPEATIRDVISQMNGVNVDLVVAKTRYDAICNNPDAGIDLTQIEQVASSLSNAVERLNTLEPQVINVLQQFVPPTPTPTDTPLPPTPTNPLGIANVQEQLNRLYSLVDEMSSPRGTTSLLLQYWEDVANTGTTGGCSQRPPTIPEDYVLPPADEQAAPELRQAVDLINAGLQGTRTGWTDFIFSCNSRTLGGDYPAGLSNARASLESFRAATGYLDIVRDSGL
;
A
#
# COMPACT_ATOMS: atom_id res chain seq x y z
N MET A 1 26.16 23.32 -64.74
CA MET A 1 26.51 21.96 -64.30
C MET A 1 27.85 22.09 -63.60
N ALA A 2 27.83 22.18 -62.28
CA ALA A 2 29.07 22.21 -61.49
C ALA A 2 29.38 20.77 -61.11
N ASP A 3 30.54 20.27 -61.54
CA ASP A 3 31.05 18.96 -61.11
C ASP A 3 31.20 18.98 -59.59
N ASN A 4 30.41 18.16 -58.89
CA ASN A 4 30.55 17.96 -57.44
C ASN A 4 31.45 16.73 -57.21
N PRO A 5 32.76 16.90 -56.99
CA PRO A 5 33.71 15.78 -56.86
C PRO A 5 33.38 14.84 -55.70
N LEU A 6 32.66 15.33 -54.68
CA LEU A 6 32.23 14.52 -53.54
C LEU A 6 31.09 13.56 -53.89
N ALA A 7 30.18 13.96 -54.79
CA ALA A 7 29.10 13.11 -55.26
C ALA A 7 29.62 11.96 -56.14
N GLU A 8 30.58 12.26 -57.01
CA GLU A 8 31.22 11.23 -57.85
C GLU A 8 32.05 10.23 -57.01
N GLN A 9 32.81 10.73 -56.03
CA GLN A 9 33.56 9.88 -55.10
C GLN A 9 32.64 8.95 -54.30
N ARG A 10 31.50 9.47 -53.82
CA ARG A 10 30.47 8.69 -53.13
C ARG A 10 29.88 7.60 -54.04
N GLN A 11 29.52 7.92 -55.27
CA GLN A 11 28.93 6.93 -56.18
C GLN A 11 29.90 5.78 -56.42
N ARG A 12 31.19 6.07 -56.64
CA ARG A 12 32.22 5.02 -56.76
C ARG A 12 32.34 4.16 -55.49
N GLN A 13 32.14 4.76 -54.31
CA GLN A 13 32.14 4.03 -53.05
C GLN A 13 30.88 3.17 -52.88
N ILE A 14 29.72 3.64 -53.32
CA ILE A 14 28.48 2.84 -53.38
C ILE A 14 28.69 1.65 -54.31
N ASP A 15 29.19 1.87 -55.52
CA ASP A 15 29.44 0.81 -56.50
C ASP A 15 30.40 -0.25 -55.95
N ALA A 16 31.47 0.18 -55.27
CA ALA A 16 32.42 -0.72 -54.61
C ALA A 16 31.76 -1.53 -53.49
N MET A 17 30.88 -0.93 -52.70
CA MET A 17 30.17 -1.61 -51.61
C MET A 17 29.11 -2.58 -52.15
N ILE A 18 28.44 -2.26 -53.26
CA ILE A 18 27.55 -3.20 -53.97
C ILE A 18 28.33 -4.44 -54.39
N GLN A 19 29.53 -4.27 -54.96
CA GLN A 19 30.39 -5.41 -55.31
C GLN A 19 30.81 -6.22 -54.07
N GLN A 20 31.08 -5.54 -52.96
CA GLN A 20 31.50 -6.18 -51.71
C GLN A 20 30.37 -7.00 -51.03
N LEU A 21 29.10 -6.80 -51.42
CA LEU A 21 28.00 -7.70 -51.00
C LEU A 21 28.18 -9.14 -51.51
N ALA A 22 29.01 -9.36 -52.53
CA ALA A 22 29.35 -10.69 -53.03
C ALA A 22 30.68 -11.25 -52.48
N SER A 23 31.29 -10.60 -51.48
CA SER A 23 32.54 -11.07 -50.87
C SER A 23 32.37 -12.46 -50.23
N GLU A 24 33.42 -13.29 -50.29
CA GLU A 24 33.44 -14.57 -49.57
C GLU A 24 33.45 -14.37 -48.05
N ASP A 25 34.01 -13.25 -47.56
CA ASP A 25 34.06 -12.93 -46.13
C ASP A 25 32.71 -12.35 -45.64
N PRO A 26 32.03 -13.01 -44.67
CA PRO A 26 30.81 -12.47 -44.07
C PRO A 26 31.00 -11.10 -43.40
N ALA A 27 32.20 -10.77 -42.92
CA ALA A 27 32.48 -9.48 -42.31
C ALA A 27 32.36 -8.34 -43.34
N ASP A 28 32.89 -8.56 -44.54
CA ASP A 28 32.84 -7.62 -45.67
C ASP A 28 31.42 -7.41 -46.16
N ARG A 29 30.67 -8.50 -46.39
CA ARG A 29 29.26 -8.42 -46.82
C ARG A 29 28.41 -7.66 -45.81
N ARG A 30 28.63 -7.91 -44.51
CA ARG A 30 27.94 -7.22 -43.43
C ARG A 30 28.27 -5.73 -43.41
N GLU A 31 29.54 -5.35 -43.57
CA GLU A 31 29.97 -3.95 -43.58
C GLU A 31 29.39 -3.20 -44.78
N ALA A 32 29.45 -3.81 -45.96
CA ALA A 32 28.83 -3.29 -47.18
C ALA A 32 27.31 -3.09 -47.00
N ALA A 33 26.61 -4.07 -46.43
CA ALA A 33 25.17 -3.96 -46.19
C ALA A 33 24.81 -2.79 -45.25
N TYR A 34 25.57 -2.60 -44.18
CA TYR A 34 25.39 -1.44 -43.30
C TYR A 34 25.63 -0.12 -44.03
N TYR A 35 26.76 -0.02 -44.74
CA TYR A 35 27.14 1.19 -45.45
C TYR A 35 26.07 1.61 -46.46
N LEU A 36 25.55 0.68 -47.26
CA LEU A 36 24.56 0.97 -48.29
C LEU A 36 23.23 1.47 -47.70
N GLY A 37 22.80 0.91 -46.56
CA GLY A 37 21.63 1.43 -45.83
C GLY A 37 21.86 2.81 -45.21
N GLU A 38 23.04 3.06 -44.63
CA GLU A 38 23.40 4.35 -44.02
C GLU A 38 23.64 5.45 -45.07
N ALA A 39 24.10 5.08 -46.26
CA ALA A 39 24.31 5.95 -47.42
C ALA A 39 23.04 6.21 -48.23
N ALA A 40 21.93 5.53 -47.90
CA ALA A 40 20.68 5.55 -48.64
C ALA A 40 20.84 5.17 -50.13
N ALA A 41 21.70 4.19 -50.40
CA ALA A 41 22.00 3.65 -51.74
C ALA A 41 20.83 2.78 -52.25
N GLY A 42 19.83 3.43 -52.85
CA GLY A 42 18.60 2.76 -53.30
C GLY A 42 18.81 1.76 -54.45
N ASP A 43 19.91 1.89 -55.18
CA ASP A 43 20.39 0.97 -56.20
C ASP A 43 20.76 -0.41 -55.65
N ALA A 44 21.09 -0.53 -54.36
CA ALA A 44 21.46 -1.79 -53.71
C ALA A 44 20.28 -2.57 -53.10
N VAL A 45 19.04 -2.07 -53.20
CA VAL A 45 17.89 -2.66 -52.49
C VAL A 45 17.64 -4.11 -52.90
N SER A 46 17.81 -4.44 -54.18
CA SER A 46 17.60 -5.80 -54.69
C SER A 46 18.61 -6.80 -54.11
N GLU A 47 19.88 -6.42 -54.07
CA GLU A 47 20.98 -7.22 -53.52
C GLU A 47 20.83 -7.37 -52.00
N LEU A 48 20.38 -6.31 -51.31
CA LEU A 48 20.10 -6.37 -49.87
C LEU A 48 18.92 -7.30 -49.54
N ILE A 49 17.90 -7.40 -50.39
CA ILE A 49 16.80 -8.37 -50.22
C ILE A 49 17.35 -9.79 -50.34
N ASP A 50 18.16 -10.06 -51.37
CA ASP A 50 18.77 -11.38 -51.56
C ASP A 50 19.62 -11.80 -50.36
N LEU A 51 20.48 -10.89 -49.86
CA LEU A 51 21.26 -11.14 -48.65
C LEU A 51 20.37 -11.37 -47.41
N TYR A 52 19.26 -10.67 -47.28
CA TYR A 52 18.33 -10.86 -46.15
C TYR A 52 17.67 -12.25 -46.17
N GLU A 53 17.30 -12.73 -47.36
CA GLU A 53 16.59 -13.99 -47.53
C GLU A 53 17.54 -15.20 -47.53
N ASN A 54 18.69 -15.06 -48.19
CA ASN A 54 19.49 -16.21 -48.64
C ASN A 54 20.92 -16.27 -48.06
N ASP A 55 21.44 -15.23 -47.41
CA ASP A 55 22.81 -15.27 -46.85
C ASP A 55 22.91 -16.28 -45.70
N GLU A 56 23.97 -17.08 -45.69
CA GLU A 56 24.22 -18.11 -44.67
C GLU A 56 24.50 -17.50 -43.29
N ASP A 57 25.18 -16.35 -43.23
CA ASP A 57 25.59 -15.70 -41.99
C ASP A 57 24.45 -14.86 -41.38
N ARG A 58 24.10 -15.19 -40.14
CA ARG A 58 23.00 -14.53 -39.42
C ARG A 58 23.27 -13.03 -39.17
N SER A 59 24.51 -12.62 -39.04
CA SER A 59 24.90 -11.23 -38.84
C SER A 59 24.78 -10.43 -40.14
N VAL A 60 25.10 -11.03 -41.29
CA VAL A 60 24.86 -10.42 -42.61
C VAL A 60 23.37 -10.22 -42.86
N ARG A 61 22.53 -11.25 -42.62
CA ARG A 61 21.06 -11.11 -42.72
C ARG A 61 20.51 -9.98 -41.85
N ARG A 62 21.04 -9.78 -40.65
CA ARG A 62 20.65 -8.66 -39.77
C ARG A 62 21.07 -7.29 -40.31
N ALA A 63 22.26 -7.19 -40.92
CA ALA A 63 22.72 -5.95 -41.53
C ALA A 63 21.85 -5.59 -42.74
N ALA A 64 21.51 -6.58 -43.57
CA ALA A 64 20.57 -6.42 -44.67
C ALA A 64 19.18 -5.98 -44.18
N ALA A 65 18.63 -6.63 -43.14
CA ALA A 65 17.36 -6.23 -42.53
C ALA A 65 17.38 -4.78 -42.01
N TYR A 66 18.50 -4.37 -41.41
CA TYR A 66 18.69 -2.99 -40.94
C TYR A 66 18.66 -2.00 -42.10
N ALA A 67 19.42 -2.27 -43.17
CA ALA A 67 19.46 -1.42 -44.36
C ALA A 67 18.08 -1.29 -45.03
N LEU A 68 17.38 -2.40 -45.23
CA LEU A 68 16.00 -2.42 -45.76
C LEU A 68 15.01 -1.66 -44.86
N GLY A 69 15.20 -1.70 -43.54
CA GLY A 69 14.43 -0.90 -42.59
C GLY A 69 14.59 0.61 -42.80
N MET A 70 15.80 1.07 -43.18
CA MET A 70 16.07 2.47 -43.50
C MET A 70 15.34 2.90 -44.78
N PHE A 71 15.36 2.08 -45.84
CA PHE A 71 14.62 2.35 -47.09
C PHE A 71 13.11 2.40 -46.85
N ARG A 72 12.56 1.46 -46.09
CA ARG A 72 11.13 1.46 -45.74
C ARG A 72 10.71 2.68 -44.93
N ALA A 73 11.59 3.20 -44.07
CA ALA A 73 11.32 4.44 -43.35
C ALA A 73 11.25 5.65 -44.30
N VAL A 74 12.13 5.70 -45.31
CA VAL A 74 12.10 6.74 -46.36
C VAL A 74 10.82 6.66 -47.19
N GLU A 75 10.44 5.47 -47.67
CA GLU A 75 9.19 5.26 -48.41
C GLU A 75 7.96 5.69 -47.62
N LYS A 76 7.93 5.37 -46.32
CA LYS A 76 6.82 5.75 -45.43
C LYS A 76 6.70 7.26 -45.26
N GLU A 77 7.81 7.99 -45.19
CA GLU A 77 7.79 9.45 -45.10
C GLU A 77 7.40 10.10 -46.43
N LEU A 78 7.81 9.53 -47.57
CA LEU A 78 7.35 9.97 -48.89
C LEU A 78 5.84 9.76 -49.06
N ALA A 79 5.31 8.61 -48.64
CA ALA A 79 3.88 8.31 -48.68
C ALA A 79 3.04 9.23 -47.78
N ARG A 80 3.65 9.83 -46.75
CA ARG A 80 3.03 10.81 -45.84
C ARG A 80 3.02 12.25 -46.38
N GLY A 81 3.60 12.49 -47.57
CA GLY A 81 3.71 13.83 -48.15
C GLY A 81 4.86 14.67 -47.60
N ASN A 82 5.77 14.10 -46.81
CA ASN A 82 6.89 14.81 -46.19
C ASN A 82 8.11 14.92 -47.14
N GLN A 83 7.89 15.27 -48.41
CA GLN A 83 8.92 15.27 -49.44
C GLN A 83 10.10 16.20 -49.10
N GLU A 84 9.84 17.39 -48.55
CA GLU A 84 10.89 18.34 -48.13
C GLU A 84 11.78 17.79 -47.00
N ARG A 85 11.25 16.93 -46.15
CA ARG A 85 12.03 16.31 -45.06
C ARG A 85 12.95 15.22 -45.61
N VAL A 86 12.45 14.43 -46.55
CA VAL A 86 13.22 13.38 -47.22
C VAL A 86 14.33 13.99 -48.07
N VAL A 87 14.03 15.01 -48.88
CA VAL A 87 15.03 15.73 -49.70
C VAL A 87 16.13 16.30 -48.83
N ARG A 88 15.82 16.96 -47.70
CA ARG A 88 16.85 17.49 -46.78
C ARG A 88 17.71 16.41 -46.12
N LEU A 89 17.13 15.24 -45.83
CA LEU A 89 17.88 14.12 -45.24
C LEU A 89 18.80 13.47 -46.28
N LEU A 90 18.32 13.28 -47.50
CA LEU A 90 19.12 12.78 -48.61
C LEU A 90 20.20 13.78 -49.00
N GLU A 91 19.91 15.08 -49.03
CA GLU A 91 20.89 16.14 -49.29
C GLU A 91 21.98 16.19 -48.21
N ARG A 92 21.62 16.02 -46.92
CA ARG A 92 22.61 15.91 -45.85
C ARG A 92 23.51 14.69 -46.02
N VAL A 93 22.93 13.57 -46.46
CA VAL A 93 23.68 12.35 -46.74
C VAL A 93 24.57 12.62 -47.95
N GLU A 94 24.04 13.03 -49.09
CA GLU A 94 24.70 13.25 -50.39
C GLU A 94 25.78 14.35 -50.37
N VAL A 95 25.49 15.51 -49.77
CA VAL A 95 26.35 16.71 -49.78
C VAL A 95 27.24 16.79 -48.54
N GLU A 96 26.72 16.50 -47.34
CA GLU A 96 27.51 16.63 -46.10
C GLU A 96 28.24 15.35 -45.69
N GLY A 97 27.98 14.20 -46.34
CA GLY A 97 28.65 12.94 -46.03
C GLY A 97 28.30 12.32 -44.67
N LYS A 98 27.27 12.82 -43.98
CA LYS A 98 26.89 12.37 -42.63
C LYS A 98 25.99 11.14 -42.71
N LEU A 99 26.59 9.97 -42.48
CA LEU A 99 25.89 8.68 -42.35
C LEU A 99 25.01 8.63 -41.08
N GLY A 100 23.91 7.86 -41.14
CA GLY A 100 23.03 7.62 -39.99
C GLY A 100 23.74 6.89 -38.85
N LYS A 101 23.40 7.17 -37.58
CA LYS A 101 23.95 6.46 -36.41
C LYS A 101 23.17 5.17 -36.12
N ARG A 102 23.90 4.09 -35.83
CA ARG A 102 23.34 2.82 -35.36
C ARG A 102 22.67 2.99 -34.00
N ALA A 103 21.43 2.51 -33.85
CA ALA A 103 20.79 2.42 -32.54
C ALA A 103 21.35 1.21 -31.78
N ASP A 104 21.92 1.46 -30.59
CA ASP A 104 22.50 0.40 -29.77
C ASP A 104 21.39 -0.37 -29.03
N HIS A 105 21.17 -1.63 -29.43
CA HIS A 105 20.24 -2.54 -28.78
C HIS A 105 20.82 -3.27 -27.55
N ALA A 106 22.05 -2.94 -27.11
CA ALA A 106 22.66 -3.53 -25.91
C ALA A 106 21.87 -3.23 -24.63
N GLY A 107 21.22 -2.06 -24.54
CA GLY A 107 20.41 -1.67 -23.37
C GLY A 107 19.22 -2.60 -23.10
N LEU A 108 18.52 -3.05 -24.15
CA LEU A 108 17.33 -3.91 -24.02
C LEU A 108 17.70 -5.35 -23.61
N ARG A 109 18.87 -5.84 -24.04
CA ARG A 109 19.35 -7.17 -23.65
C ARG A 109 19.81 -7.18 -22.19
N SER A 110 20.48 -6.12 -21.74
CA SER A 110 20.91 -5.98 -20.34
C SER A 110 19.72 -5.90 -19.37
N THR A 111 18.65 -5.18 -19.73
CA THR A 111 17.46 -5.07 -18.88
C THR A 111 16.72 -6.40 -18.76
N ILE A 112 16.59 -7.15 -19.86
CA ILE A 112 15.95 -8.48 -19.83
C ILE A 112 16.77 -9.46 -18.97
N ILE A 113 18.10 -9.47 -19.08
CA ILE A 113 18.96 -10.34 -18.27
C ILE A 113 18.87 -9.96 -16.79
N LEU A 114 18.86 -8.66 -16.46
CA LEU A 114 18.70 -8.18 -15.10
C LEU A 114 17.34 -8.58 -14.51
N LEU A 115 16.26 -8.45 -15.29
CA LEU A 115 14.92 -8.85 -14.87
C LEU A 115 14.82 -10.36 -14.64
N LEU A 116 15.40 -11.19 -15.50
CA LEU A 116 15.44 -12.64 -15.33
C LEU A 116 16.27 -13.06 -14.11
N PHE A 117 17.39 -12.36 -13.83
CA PHE A 117 18.19 -12.58 -12.64
C PHE A 117 17.41 -12.24 -11.36
N PHE A 118 16.70 -11.11 -11.34
CA PHE A 118 15.83 -10.73 -10.23
C PHE A 118 14.69 -11.72 -10.01
N LEU A 119 14.07 -12.20 -11.09
CA LEU A 119 13.03 -13.23 -11.04
C LEU A 119 13.56 -14.53 -10.42
N ALA A 120 14.78 -14.95 -10.78
CA ALA A 120 15.40 -16.14 -10.22
C ALA A 120 15.72 -16.00 -8.73
N ILE A 121 16.16 -14.81 -8.29
CA ILE A 121 16.36 -14.52 -6.86
C ILE A 121 15.03 -14.60 -6.10
N LEU A 122 13.97 -13.98 -6.62
CA LEU A 122 12.65 -14.03 -6.00
C LEU A 122 12.09 -15.45 -5.93
N ALA A 123 12.28 -16.25 -6.99
CA ALA A 123 11.91 -17.65 -7.01
C ALA A 123 12.72 -18.49 -6.00
N GLY A 124 14.02 -18.20 -5.84
CA GLY A 124 14.88 -18.84 -4.85
C GLY A 124 14.51 -18.48 -3.41
N ILE A 125 14.18 -17.21 -3.14
CA ILE A 125 13.69 -16.75 -1.83
C ILE A 125 12.34 -17.40 -1.52
N ASN A 126 11.42 -17.45 -2.49
CA ASN A 126 10.14 -18.13 -2.35
C ASN A 126 10.31 -19.63 -2.10
N TYR A 127 11.25 -20.28 -2.79
CA TYR A 127 11.59 -21.68 -2.56
C TYR A 127 12.20 -21.91 -1.16
N TRP A 128 13.10 -21.03 -0.72
CA TRP A 128 13.71 -21.10 0.62
C TRP A 128 12.70 -20.85 1.75
N LEU A 129 11.76 -19.92 1.56
CA LEU A 129 10.66 -19.64 2.50
C LEU A 129 9.59 -20.73 2.56
N THR A 130 9.57 -21.68 1.61
CA THR A 130 8.56 -22.75 1.51
C THR A 130 9.10 -24.15 1.79
N LEU A 131 10.39 -24.30 2.08
CA LEU A 131 10.93 -25.57 2.57
C LEU A 131 10.46 -25.80 4.02
N PRO A 132 9.86 -26.97 4.33
CA PRO A 132 9.56 -27.34 5.70
C PRO A 132 10.88 -27.57 6.43
N GLU A 133 11.20 -26.70 7.38
CA GLU A 133 12.40 -26.79 8.21
C GLU A 133 12.34 -28.07 9.05
N SER A 134 13.05 -29.12 8.61
CA SER A 134 13.42 -30.25 9.47
C SER A 134 14.38 -29.72 10.53
N ARG A 135 13.82 -29.40 11.70
CA ARG A 135 14.58 -28.96 12.87
C ARG A 135 15.34 -30.12 13.48
N ASP A 136 16.58 -30.30 13.05
CA ASP A 136 17.56 -31.08 13.79
C ASP A 136 18.65 -30.15 14.35
N THR A 137 18.58 -29.98 15.68
CA THR A 137 19.69 -29.77 16.63
C THR A 137 20.85 -28.86 16.21
N PHE A 138 20.79 -27.60 16.65
CA PHE A 138 21.98 -26.88 17.10
C PHE A 138 21.85 -26.59 18.60
N THR A 139 22.55 -27.38 19.40
CA THR A 139 22.90 -27.07 20.79
C THR A 139 23.92 -25.93 20.79
N ALA A 140 23.45 -24.69 20.72
CA ALA A 140 24.25 -23.53 21.08
C ALA A 140 24.10 -23.30 22.59
N ALA A 141 25.11 -23.71 23.35
CA ALA A 141 25.24 -23.37 24.75
C ALA A 141 25.34 -21.85 24.91
N GLY A 142 24.44 -21.28 25.71
CA GLY A 142 24.71 -20.09 26.49
C GLY A 142 24.65 -18.74 25.76
N LEU A 143 23.48 -18.35 25.29
CA LEU A 143 22.88 -17.03 25.56
C LEU A 143 21.37 -17.22 25.47
N ILE A 144 20.68 -17.34 26.61
CA ILE A 144 19.22 -17.26 26.65
C ILE A 144 18.89 -15.80 26.34
N GLN A 145 18.68 -15.47 25.06
CA GLN A 145 17.83 -14.34 24.75
C GLN A 145 16.43 -14.75 25.24
N PRO A 146 15.73 -13.92 26.04
CA PRO A 146 14.34 -14.19 26.32
C PRO A 146 13.65 -14.16 24.96
N THR A 147 13.12 -15.30 24.51
CA THR A 147 12.08 -15.33 23.49
C THR A 147 11.07 -14.29 23.92
N GLN A 148 11.00 -13.17 23.19
CA GLN A 148 10.01 -12.16 23.51
C GLN A 148 8.66 -12.83 23.48
N ASP A 149 7.92 -12.69 24.57
CA ASP A 149 6.59 -13.22 24.67
C ASP A 149 5.71 -12.51 23.63
N GLN A 150 5.39 -13.20 22.53
CA GLN A 150 4.59 -12.64 21.43
C GLN A 150 3.08 -12.65 21.73
N ARG A 151 2.66 -13.24 22.86
CA ARG A 151 1.26 -13.34 23.29
C ARG A 151 0.54 -11.99 23.34
N PRO A 152 1.12 -10.89 23.88
CA PRO A 152 0.45 -9.60 23.93
C PRO A 152 0.20 -9.01 22.54
N ALA A 153 1.19 -9.07 21.65
CA ALA A 153 1.06 -8.55 20.29
C ALA A 153 0.01 -9.33 19.47
N GLN A 154 -0.06 -10.65 19.68
CA GLN A 154 -1.07 -11.52 19.06
C GLN A 154 -2.48 -11.22 19.57
N ALA A 155 -2.64 -10.99 20.87
CA ALA A 155 -3.91 -10.59 21.47
C ALA A 155 -4.41 -9.26 20.90
N THR A 156 -3.52 -8.26 20.76
CA THR A 156 -3.85 -6.97 20.14
C THR A 156 -4.28 -7.12 18.68
N SER A 157 -3.57 -7.95 17.90
CA SER A 157 -3.92 -8.18 16.49
C SER A 157 -5.29 -8.86 16.32
N LEU A 158 -5.62 -9.81 17.20
CA LEU A 158 -6.92 -10.49 17.17
C LEU A 158 -8.06 -9.53 17.51
N LEU A 159 -7.85 -8.68 18.53
CA LEU A 159 -8.81 -7.69 18.98
C LEU A 159 -9.03 -6.60 17.93
N ASP A 160 -7.96 -6.06 17.33
CA ASP A 160 -8.05 -5.05 16.26
C ASP A 160 -8.86 -5.57 15.06
N ALA A 161 -8.62 -6.82 14.64
CA ALA A 161 -9.38 -7.44 13.56
C ALA A 161 -10.87 -7.61 13.92
N PHE A 162 -11.19 -7.97 15.16
CA PHE A 162 -12.58 -8.09 15.63
C PHE A 162 -13.30 -6.74 15.68
N GLU A 163 -12.66 -5.71 16.24
CA GLU A 163 -13.24 -4.37 16.36
C GLU A 163 -13.49 -3.73 14.99
N ARG A 164 -12.60 -3.92 14.02
CA ARG A 164 -12.81 -3.46 12.65
C ARG A 164 -14.01 -4.15 11.98
N LEU A 165 -14.22 -5.46 12.22
CA LEU A 165 -15.39 -6.17 11.69
C LEU A 165 -16.69 -5.59 12.29
N ARG A 166 -16.68 -5.31 13.59
CA ARG A 166 -17.79 -4.68 14.30
C ARG A 166 -18.07 -3.25 13.78
N ALA A 167 -17.02 -2.48 13.50
CA ALA A 167 -17.14 -1.16 12.91
C ALA A 167 -17.79 -1.20 11.52
N ASP A 168 -17.35 -2.09 10.64
CA ASP A 168 -17.93 -2.25 9.29
C ASP A 168 -19.41 -2.67 9.35
N ALA A 169 -19.77 -3.57 10.28
CA ALA A 169 -21.16 -3.95 10.53
C ALA A 169 -22.01 -2.76 10.99
N THR A 170 -21.48 -1.93 11.89
CA THR A 170 -22.15 -0.73 12.42
C THR A 170 -22.35 0.33 11.32
N THR A 171 -21.35 0.51 10.46
CA THR A 171 -21.46 1.39 9.30
C THR A 171 -22.59 0.95 8.37
N LEU A 172 -22.61 -0.33 7.95
CA LEU A 172 -23.69 -0.86 7.11
C LEU A 172 -25.07 -0.73 7.78
N GLN A 173 -25.15 -0.98 9.08
CA GLN A 173 -26.40 -0.85 9.83
C GLN A 173 -26.91 0.59 9.88
N THR A 174 -26.02 1.56 10.04
CA THR A 174 -26.36 2.99 9.99
C THR A 174 -26.90 3.38 8.62
N GLN A 175 -26.22 2.98 7.55
CA GLN A 175 -26.66 3.29 6.18
C GLN A 175 -28.01 2.65 5.85
N PHE A 176 -28.23 1.42 6.30
CA PHE A 176 -29.50 0.72 6.14
C PHE A 176 -30.64 1.42 6.90
N ASN A 177 -30.41 1.79 8.16
CA ASN A 177 -31.42 2.47 8.98
C ASN A 177 -31.80 3.84 8.41
N SER A 178 -30.84 4.56 7.81
CA SER A 178 -31.09 5.81 7.08
C SER A 178 -32.12 5.60 5.97
N VAL A 179 -31.89 4.62 5.08
CA VAL A 179 -32.81 4.31 3.97
C VAL A 179 -34.20 3.89 4.49
N ARG A 180 -34.26 3.07 5.54
CA ARG A 180 -35.53 2.62 6.14
C ARG A 180 -36.34 3.76 6.77
N SER A 181 -35.66 4.84 7.19
CA SER A 181 -36.29 6.06 7.71
C SER A 181 -36.69 7.07 6.63
N GLY A 182 -36.52 6.72 5.34
CA GLY A 182 -36.80 7.60 4.20
C GLY A 182 -35.63 8.52 3.82
N GLY A 183 -34.45 8.30 4.40
CA GLY A 183 -33.20 8.98 4.02
C GLY A 183 -32.54 8.38 2.78
N SER A 184 -31.45 9.01 2.35
CA SER A 184 -30.58 8.49 1.30
C SER A 184 -29.39 7.73 1.88
N LEU A 185 -28.79 6.90 1.06
CA LEU A 185 -27.57 6.16 1.38
C LEU A 185 -26.34 7.05 1.14
N ASP A 186 -25.44 7.15 2.11
CA ASP A 186 -24.17 7.86 1.94
C ASP A 186 -23.16 6.91 1.31
N CYS A 187 -22.91 7.07 0.01
CA CYS A 187 -21.98 6.28 -0.79
C CYS A 187 -20.49 6.56 -0.55
N THR A 188 -20.17 7.42 0.43
CA THR A 188 -18.79 7.73 0.83
C THR A 188 -18.40 7.10 2.18
N ALA A 189 -19.27 6.26 2.74
CA ALA A 189 -19.04 5.60 4.01
C ALA A 189 -17.78 4.71 3.98
N PHE A 190 -16.98 4.78 5.06
CA PHE A 190 -15.73 4.05 5.19
C PHE A 190 -15.93 2.60 5.62
N PHE A 191 -15.15 1.69 5.02
CA PHE A 191 -15.10 0.28 5.36
C PHE A 191 -13.63 -0.19 5.46
N ASN A 192 -13.33 -0.96 6.49
CA ASN A 192 -11.99 -1.41 6.84
C ASN A 192 -11.44 -2.48 5.88
N ASN A 193 -12.29 -3.20 5.14
CA ASN A 193 -11.91 -4.23 4.14
C ASN A 193 -10.85 -5.21 4.67
N ILE A 194 -11.18 -5.88 5.77
CA ILE A 194 -10.24 -6.68 6.55
C ILE A 194 -9.89 -7.97 5.78
N PRO A 195 -8.61 -8.37 5.67
CA PRO A 195 -8.25 -9.64 5.06
C PRO A 195 -8.69 -10.84 5.92
N PRO A 196 -8.89 -12.03 5.32
CA PRO A 196 -9.18 -13.25 6.07
C PRO A 196 -8.10 -13.51 7.12
N GLN A 197 -8.55 -13.84 8.33
CA GLN A 197 -7.69 -14.16 9.46
C GLN A 197 -7.21 -15.62 9.35
N ILE A 198 -5.96 -15.88 9.74
CA ILE A 198 -5.33 -17.21 9.64
C ILE A 198 -4.91 -17.65 11.04
N ALA A 199 -5.38 -18.83 11.48
CA ALA A 199 -5.08 -19.36 12.81
C ALA A 199 -3.57 -19.55 13.06
N ALA A 200 -2.79 -19.83 12.02
CA ALA A 200 -1.33 -19.96 12.08
C ALA A 200 -0.61 -18.68 12.54
N ASN A 201 -1.26 -17.52 12.48
CA ASN A 201 -0.69 -16.24 12.92
C ASN A 201 -0.74 -16.04 14.45
N TYR A 202 -1.28 -17.01 15.20
CA TYR A 202 -1.45 -16.94 16.65
C TYR A 202 -0.75 -18.11 17.37
N PRO A 203 0.59 -18.26 17.24
CA PRO A 203 1.32 -19.34 17.89
C PRO A 203 1.36 -19.14 19.41
N GLY A 204 0.80 -20.10 20.16
CA GLY A 204 0.75 -20.07 21.63
C GLY A 204 -0.63 -20.31 22.22
N LEU A 205 -1.69 -20.29 21.41
CA LEU A 205 -3.04 -20.66 21.80
C LEU A 205 -3.37 -22.13 21.49
N PRO A 206 -4.31 -22.76 22.23
CA PRO A 206 -4.84 -24.07 21.85
C PRO A 206 -5.45 -24.03 20.44
N GLU A 207 -4.95 -24.87 19.54
CA GLU A 207 -5.34 -24.88 18.12
C GLU A 207 -6.84 -25.11 17.91
N ALA A 208 -7.49 -25.84 18.83
CA ALA A 208 -8.94 -26.05 18.77
C ALA A 208 -9.75 -24.76 19.03
N THR A 209 -9.31 -23.93 19.98
CA THR A 209 -10.03 -22.71 20.41
C THR A 209 -9.85 -21.58 19.40
N ILE A 210 -8.61 -21.35 18.94
CA ILE A 210 -8.33 -20.26 17.99
C ILE A 210 -8.92 -20.55 16.60
N ARG A 211 -8.98 -21.82 16.17
CA ARG A 211 -9.58 -22.17 14.87
C ARG A 211 -11.06 -21.82 14.80
N ASP A 212 -11.81 -22.04 15.87
CA ASP A 212 -13.25 -21.74 15.90
C ASP A 212 -13.51 -20.23 15.84
N VAL A 213 -12.80 -19.45 16.67
CA VAL A 213 -12.86 -17.98 16.66
C VAL A 213 -12.49 -17.41 15.30
N ILE A 214 -11.39 -17.87 14.70
CA ILE A 214 -10.94 -17.41 13.38
C ILE A 214 -11.91 -17.81 12.28
N SER A 215 -12.50 -19.01 12.35
CA SER A 215 -13.53 -19.47 11.41
C SER A 215 -14.77 -18.58 11.48
N GLN A 216 -15.21 -18.20 12.69
CA GLN A 216 -16.35 -17.31 12.88
C GLN A 216 -16.04 -15.87 12.43
N MET A 217 -14.85 -15.33 12.73
CA MET A 217 -14.40 -14.03 12.21
C MET A 217 -14.39 -14.00 10.68
N ASN A 218 -13.90 -15.05 10.03
CA ASN A 218 -13.91 -15.16 8.58
C ASN A 218 -15.34 -15.29 8.03
N GLY A 219 -16.24 -15.96 8.75
CA GLY A 219 -17.66 -15.99 8.42
C GLY A 219 -18.32 -14.61 8.46
N VAL A 220 -18.06 -13.83 9.52
CA VAL A 220 -18.51 -12.43 9.62
C VAL A 220 -17.96 -11.59 8.46
N ASN A 221 -16.67 -11.73 8.15
CA ASN A 221 -16.05 -11.02 7.03
C ASN A 221 -16.75 -11.33 5.70
N VAL A 222 -17.03 -12.61 5.42
CA VAL A 222 -17.77 -13.01 4.21
C VAL A 222 -19.15 -12.36 4.16
N ASP A 223 -19.91 -12.40 5.25
CA ASP A 223 -21.25 -11.81 5.33
C ASP A 223 -21.20 -10.28 5.11
N LEU A 224 -20.20 -9.59 5.68
CA LEU A 224 -19.97 -8.15 5.49
C LEU A 224 -19.54 -7.78 4.08
N VAL A 225 -18.66 -8.58 3.45
CA VAL A 225 -18.26 -8.37 2.04
C VAL A 225 -19.46 -8.52 1.11
N VAL A 226 -20.32 -9.51 1.35
CA VAL A 226 -21.57 -9.69 0.59
C VAL A 226 -22.50 -8.49 0.78
N ALA A 227 -22.71 -8.04 2.02
CA ALA A 227 -23.54 -6.88 2.33
C ALA A 227 -22.98 -5.60 1.67
N LYS A 228 -21.67 -5.36 1.77
CA LYS A 228 -20.98 -4.23 1.15
C LYS A 228 -21.07 -4.26 -0.37
N THR A 229 -20.88 -5.43 -1.00
CA THR A 229 -20.98 -5.57 -2.47
C THR A 229 -22.36 -5.13 -2.97
N ARG A 230 -23.42 -5.46 -2.22
CA ARG A 230 -24.80 -5.05 -2.53
C ARG A 230 -25.02 -3.57 -2.31
N TYR A 231 -24.49 -3.02 -1.21
CA TYR A 231 -24.47 -1.59 -0.94
C TYR A 231 -23.75 -0.81 -2.06
N ASP A 232 -22.58 -1.28 -2.51
CA ASP A 232 -21.81 -0.65 -3.60
C ASP A 232 -22.59 -0.72 -4.93
N ALA A 233 -23.32 -1.80 -5.19
CA ALA A 233 -24.15 -1.94 -6.38
C ALA A 233 -25.27 -0.89 -6.45
N ILE A 234 -25.85 -0.52 -5.30
CA ILE A 234 -26.83 0.58 -5.21
C ILE A 234 -26.14 1.92 -5.48
N CYS A 235 -24.96 2.15 -4.88
CA CYS A 235 -24.18 3.37 -5.09
C CYS A 235 -23.72 3.59 -6.53
N ASN A 236 -23.40 2.52 -7.23
CA ASN A 236 -22.93 2.58 -8.61
C ASN A 236 -24.07 2.78 -9.64
N ASN A 237 -25.33 2.72 -9.22
CA ASN A 237 -26.48 2.91 -10.10
C ASN A 237 -27.57 3.81 -9.45
N PRO A 238 -27.27 5.10 -9.20
CA PRO A 238 -28.17 6.00 -8.49
C PRO A 238 -29.48 6.28 -9.23
N ASP A 239 -29.50 6.15 -10.56
CA ASP A 239 -30.67 6.45 -11.41
C ASP A 239 -31.73 5.33 -11.41
N ALA A 240 -31.38 4.12 -10.95
CA ALA A 240 -32.30 2.97 -10.91
C ALA A 240 -33.32 3.04 -9.75
N GLY A 241 -33.11 3.95 -8.80
CA GLY A 241 -33.86 3.97 -7.54
C GLY A 241 -33.52 2.79 -6.63
N ILE A 242 -33.86 2.90 -5.35
CA ILE A 242 -33.63 1.82 -4.38
C ILE A 242 -34.86 0.91 -4.35
N ASP A 243 -34.72 -0.33 -4.82
CA ASP A 243 -35.78 -1.35 -4.73
C ASP A 243 -35.81 -2.00 -3.34
N LEU A 244 -37.02 -2.23 -2.80
CA LEU A 244 -37.25 -2.90 -1.52
C LEU A 244 -36.60 -4.30 -1.47
N THR A 245 -36.54 -5.00 -2.61
CA THR A 245 -35.89 -6.32 -2.67
C THR A 245 -34.38 -6.25 -2.48
N GLN A 246 -33.73 -5.17 -2.94
CA GLN A 246 -32.30 -4.95 -2.74
C GLN A 246 -32.00 -4.61 -1.28
N ILE A 247 -32.88 -3.84 -0.65
CA ILE A 247 -32.82 -3.49 0.78
C ILE A 247 -32.93 -4.76 1.64
N GLU A 248 -33.88 -5.66 1.36
CA GLU A 248 -34.06 -6.91 2.11
C GLU A 248 -32.86 -7.86 2.00
N GLN A 249 -32.19 -7.91 0.84
CA GLN A 249 -30.98 -8.74 0.66
C GLN A 249 -29.76 -8.21 1.41
N VAL A 250 -29.62 -6.89 1.53
CA VAL A 250 -28.60 -6.27 2.40
C VAL A 250 -28.92 -6.56 3.86
N ALA A 251 -30.20 -6.43 4.26
CA ALA A 251 -30.65 -6.68 5.62
C ALA A 251 -30.37 -8.11 6.09
N SER A 252 -30.62 -9.12 5.25
CA SER A 252 -30.38 -10.52 5.63
C SER A 252 -28.88 -10.83 5.81
N SER A 253 -28.04 -10.31 4.91
CA SER A 253 -26.58 -10.50 4.97
C SER A 253 -26.00 -9.82 6.21
N LEU A 254 -26.47 -8.61 6.52
CA LEU A 254 -26.08 -7.86 7.71
C LEU A 254 -26.59 -8.52 9.01
N SER A 255 -27.82 -9.05 9.02
CA SER A 255 -28.37 -9.76 10.18
C SER A 255 -27.53 -10.99 10.54
N ASN A 256 -27.09 -11.76 9.54
CA ASN A 256 -26.21 -12.92 9.77
C ASN A 256 -24.85 -12.50 10.35
N ALA A 257 -24.27 -11.40 9.84
CA ALA A 257 -23.02 -10.85 10.36
C ALA A 257 -23.17 -10.41 11.83
N VAL A 258 -24.24 -9.69 12.16
CA VAL A 258 -24.51 -9.19 13.53
C VAL A 258 -24.77 -10.35 14.50
N GLU A 259 -25.53 -11.37 14.10
CA GLU A 259 -25.77 -12.56 14.92
C GLU A 259 -24.45 -13.27 15.26
N ARG A 260 -23.59 -13.50 14.26
CA ARG A 260 -22.27 -14.09 14.47
C ARG A 260 -21.36 -13.22 15.34
N LEU A 261 -21.40 -11.89 15.17
CA LEU A 261 -20.63 -10.98 16.03
C LEU A 261 -21.05 -11.10 17.50
N ASN A 262 -22.35 -11.18 17.79
CA ASN A 262 -22.86 -11.34 19.15
C ASN A 262 -22.46 -12.69 19.77
N THR A 263 -22.37 -13.77 18.98
CA THR A 263 -21.89 -15.07 19.48
C THR A 263 -20.37 -15.11 19.65
N LEU A 264 -19.64 -14.34 18.84
CA LEU A 264 -18.19 -14.31 18.79
C LEU A 264 -17.57 -13.43 19.88
N GLU A 265 -18.22 -12.32 20.24
CA GLU A 265 -17.76 -11.38 21.29
C GLU A 265 -17.33 -12.08 22.61
N PRO A 266 -18.15 -12.96 23.24
CA PRO A 266 -17.73 -13.65 24.46
C PRO A 266 -16.60 -14.66 24.23
N GLN A 267 -16.46 -15.21 23.01
CA GLN A 267 -15.41 -16.17 22.68
C GLN A 267 -14.05 -15.47 22.48
N VAL A 268 -14.05 -14.30 21.83
CA VAL A 268 -12.85 -13.46 21.69
C VAL A 268 -12.36 -13.04 23.07
N ILE A 269 -13.25 -12.59 23.96
CA ILE A 269 -12.89 -12.24 25.35
C ILE A 269 -12.27 -13.44 26.08
N ASN A 270 -12.84 -14.64 25.96
CA ASN A 270 -12.28 -15.86 26.58
C ASN A 270 -10.88 -16.19 26.03
N VAL A 271 -10.67 -16.09 24.71
CA VAL A 271 -9.35 -16.31 24.11
C VAL A 271 -8.34 -15.26 24.57
N LEU A 272 -8.74 -14.00 24.68
CA LEU A 272 -7.88 -12.92 25.17
C LEU A 272 -7.39 -13.17 26.60
N GLN A 273 -8.21 -13.79 27.46
CA GLN A 273 -7.83 -14.18 28.82
C GLN A 273 -6.75 -15.28 28.85
N GLN A 274 -6.61 -16.10 27.80
CA GLN A 274 -5.62 -17.17 27.72
C GLN A 274 -4.20 -16.67 27.37
N PHE A 275 -4.08 -15.41 26.93
CA PHE A 275 -2.78 -14.78 26.68
C PHE A 275 -2.12 -14.22 27.95
N VAL A 276 -2.82 -14.21 29.10
CA VAL A 276 -2.25 -13.82 30.40
C VAL A 276 -1.41 -14.99 30.94
N PRO A 277 -0.11 -14.80 31.25
CA PRO A 277 0.68 -15.86 31.86
C PRO A 277 0.08 -16.26 33.23
N PRO A 278 0.11 -17.55 33.61
CA PRO A 278 -0.31 -17.94 34.94
C PRO A 278 0.58 -17.22 35.96
N THR A 279 -0.05 -16.54 36.93
CA THR A 279 0.62 -15.92 38.06
C THR A 279 1.60 -16.91 38.68
N PRO A 280 2.88 -16.56 38.89
CA PRO A 280 3.79 -17.45 39.59
C PRO A 280 3.22 -17.76 40.98
N THR A 281 3.11 -19.05 41.29
CA THR A 281 2.69 -19.54 42.60
C THR A 281 3.55 -18.88 43.68
N PRO A 282 2.98 -18.24 44.72
CA PRO A 282 3.77 -17.55 45.72
C PRO A 282 4.69 -18.56 46.41
N THR A 283 6.00 -18.33 46.29
CA THR A 283 7.00 -19.02 47.10
C THR A 283 6.88 -18.47 48.51
N ASP A 284 6.56 -19.36 49.46
CA ASP A 284 6.51 -19.09 50.89
C ASP A 284 7.78 -18.38 51.37
N THR A 285 7.70 -17.06 51.55
CA THR A 285 8.57 -16.32 52.44
C THR A 285 7.72 -15.21 53.06
N PRO A 286 7.39 -15.30 54.36
CA PRO A 286 6.53 -14.32 54.99
C PRO A 286 7.30 -13.00 55.14
N LEU A 287 6.99 -12.04 54.26
CA LEU A 287 7.26 -10.63 54.51
C LEU A 287 6.30 -10.15 55.62
N PRO A 288 6.75 -9.23 56.49
CA PRO A 288 5.95 -8.73 57.60
C PRO A 288 4.65 -8.09 57.07
N PRO A 289 3.56 -8.08 57.87
CA PRO A 289 2.25 -7.64 57.40
C PRO A 289 2.32 -6.16 56.99
N THR A 290 2.39 -5.92 55.69
CA THR A 290 1.95 -4.67 55.09
C THR A 290 0.49 -4.50 55.49
N PRO A 291 0.08 -3.36 56.08
CA PRO A 291 -1.29 -3.19 56.51
C PRO A 291 -2.22 -3.38 55.32
N THR A 292 -3.10 -4.36 55.43
CA THR A 292 -4.27 -4.55 54.59
C THR A 292 -5.16 -3.33 54.78
N ASN A 293 -4.89 -2.27 54.03
CA ASN A 293 -5.89 -1.23 53.85
C ASN A 293 -7.03 -1.85 53.01
N PRO A 294 -8.30 -1.69 53.44
CA PRO A 294 -9.43 -2.06 52.60
C PRO A 294 -9.34 -1.30 51.28
N LEU A 295 -9.71 -1.98 50.19
CA LEU A 295 -9.88 -1.47 48.83
C LEU A 295 -10.30 0.01 48.83
N GLY A 296 -9.33 0.89 48.63
CA GLY A 296 -9.51 2.31 48.45
C GLY A 296 -8.65 2.67 47.27
N ILE A 297 -9.28 3.04 46.16
CA ILE A 297 -8.64 3.52 44.96
C ILE A 297 -7.64 4.60 45.38
N ALA A 298 -6.37 4.45 45.00
CA ALA A 298 -5.36 5.43 45.32
C ALA A 298 -5.66 6.73 44.54
N ASN A 299 -6.46 7.60 45.17
CA ASN A 299 -6.84 8.94 44.74
C ASN A 299 -7.46 9.02 43.32
N VAL A 300 -8.70 8.52 43.15
CA VAL A 300 -9.53 8.64 41.93
C VAL A 300 -9.50 10.06 41.36
N GLN A 301 -9.60 11.07 42.22
CA GLN A 301 -9.61 12.47 41.80
C GLN A 301 -8.29 12.89 41.15
N GLU A 302 -7.14 12.43 41.66
CA GLU A 302 -5.85 12.71 41.04
C GLU A 302 -5.70 12.03 39.68
N GLN A 303 -6.17 10.79 39.54
CA GLN A 303 -6.18 10.07 38.26
C GLN A 303 -7.11 10.75 37.24
N LEU A 304 -8.33 11.08 37.63
CA LEU A 304 -9.28 11.82 36.78
C LEU A 304 -8.69 13.15 36.33
N ASN A 305 -8.08 13.93 37.23
CA ASN A 305 -7.45 15.20 36.88
C ASN A 305 -6.35 15.03 35.83
N ARG A 306 -5.53 13.98 35.92
CA ARG A 306 -4.50 13.68 34.91
C ARG A 306 -5.12 13.34 33.56
N LEU A 307 -6.17 12.52 33.54
CA LEU A 307 -6.84 12.11 32.30
C LEU A 307 -7.57 13.27 31.63
N TYR A 308 -8.29 14.11 32.39
CA TYR A 308 -8.89 15.34 31.86
C TYR A 308 -7.83 16.32 31.34
N SER A 309 -6.71 16.49 32.06
CA SER A 309 -5.62 17.36 31.60
C SER A 309 -5.03 16.88 30.27
N LEU A 310 -4.87 15.57 30.10
CA LEU A 310 -4.34 14.98 28.88
C LEU A 310 -5.33 15.13 27.71
N VAL A 311 -6.63 14.91 27.97
CA VAL A 311 -7.69 15.18 26.98
C VAL A 311 -7.70 16.65 26.57
N ASP A 312 -7.57 17.59 27.50
CA ASP A 312 -7.54 19.02 27.23
C ASP A 312 -6.29 19.44 26.43
N GLU A 313 -5.12 18.91 26.77
CA GLU A 313 -3.87 19.16 26.04
C GLU A 313 -3.98 18.77 24.55
N MET A 314 -4.72 17.71 24.25
CA MET A 314 -4.88 17.21 22.88
C MET A 314 -6.04 17.88 22.14
N SER A 315 -7.19 18.07 22.79
CA SER A 315 -8.46 18.41 22.16
C SER A 315 -8.96 19.85 22.39
N SER A 316 -8.29 20.63 23.26
CA SER A 316 -8.62 22.05 23.43
C SER A 316 -8.48 22.82 22.12
N PRO A 317 -9.03 24.04 21.98
CA PRO A 317 -8.92 24.83 20.74
C PRO A 317 -7.48 25.12 20.28
N ARG A 318 -6.50 24.99 21.18
CA ARG A 318 -5.06 25.10 20.88
C ARG A 318 -4.31 23.78 21.09
N GLY A 319 -5.03 22.70 21.32
CA GLY A 319 -4.48 21.39 21.60
C GLY A 319 -3.83 20.77 20.36
N THR A 320 -2.98 19.78 20.59
CA THR A 320 -2.13 19.18 19.56
C THR A 320 -2.91 18.55 18.41
N THR A 321 -4.06 17.93 18.68
CA THR A 321 -4.93 17.33 17.66
C THR A 321 -5.76 18.40 16.94
N SER A 322 -6.24 19.41 17.68
CA SER A 322 -6.97 20.54 17.09
C SER A 322 -6.09 21.36 16.15
N LEU A 323 -4.81 21.53 16.48
CA LEU A 323 -3.84 22.20 15.62
C LEU A 323 -3.59 21.42 14.31
N LEU A 324 -3.51 20.09 14.40
CA LEU A 324 -3.40 19.23 13.23
C LEU A 324 -4.63 19.37 12.32
N LEU A 325 -5.83 19.34 12.91
CA LEU A 325 -7.07 19.57 12.17
C LEU A 325 -7.05 20.93 11.46
N GLN A 326 -6.66 21.98 12.16
CA GLN A 326 -6.56 23.33 11.61
C GLN A 326 -5.65 23.38 10.38
N TYR A 327 -4.48 22.74 10.42
CA TYR A 327 -3.57 22.75 9.28
C TYR A 327 -4.13 22.04 8.06
N TRP A 328 -4.87 20.94 8.27
CA TRP A 328 -5.57 20.28 7.17
C TRP A 328 -6.73 21.14 6.63
N GLU A 329 -7.43 21.88 7.49
CA GLU A 329 -8.47 22.82 7.08
C GLU A 329 -7.90 24.00 6.27
N ASP A 330 -6.73 24.51 6.64
CA ASP A 330 -6.02 25.54 5.86
C ASP A 330 -5.72 25.05 4.44
N VAL A 331 -5.24 23.81 4.29
CA VAL A 331 -5.00 23.19 2.97
C VAL A 331 -6.31 23.04 2.20
N ALA A 332 -7.38 22.56 2.85
CA ALA A 332 -8.67 22.39 2.22
C ALA A 332 -9.25 23.71 1.70
N ASN A 333 -9.09 24.79 2.46
CA ASN A 333 -9.66 26.09 2.15
C ASN A 333 -8.82 26.94 1.19
N THR A 334 -7.49 26.85 1.29
CA THR A 334 -6.56 27.76 0.59
C THR A 334 -5.58 27.04 -0.33
N GLY A 335 -5.52 25.72 -0.29
CA GLY A 335 -4.51 24.91 -1.00
C GLY A 335 -3.12 24.94 -0.37
N THR A 336 -2.92 25.69 0.72
CA THR A 336 -1.63 25.84 1.40
C THR A 336 -1.80 25.86 2.92
N THR A 337 -0.72 25.63 3.67
CA THR A 337 -0.73 25.77 5.14
C THR A 337 0.63 26.25 5.64
N GLY A 338 0.61 27.04 6.72
CA GLY A 338 1.83 27.39 7.45
C GLY A 338 2.40 26.24 8.28
N GLY A 339 1.62 25.18 8.52
CA GLY A 339 1.98 24.08 9.41
C GLY A 339 3.25 23.33 9.03
N CYS A 340 3.57 23.24 7.74
CA CYS A 340 4.78 22.56 7.25
C CYS A 340 6.10 23.22 7.69
N SER A 341 6.05 24.50 8.11
CA SER A 341 7.21 25.25 8.60
C SER A 341 7.35 25.23 10.11
N GLN A 342 6.37 24.67 10.82
CA GLN A 342 6.33 24.63 12.28
C GLN A 342 7.04 23.38 12.80
N ARG A 343 7.55 23.46 14.05
CA ARG A 343 8.11 22.28 14.72
C ARG A 343 6.97 21.33 15.09
N PRO A 344 7.11 20.02 14.83
CA PRO A 344 6.14 19.03 15.28
C PRO A 344 5.95 19.11 16.80
N PRO A 345 4.71 19.12 17.30
CA PRO A 345 4.43 19.08 18.72
C PRO A 345 4.85 17.72 19.32
N THR A 346 5.17 17.72 20.61
CA THR A 346 5.37 16.48 21.36
C THR A 346 4.00 15.94 21.75
N ILE A 347 3.73 14.69 21.41
CA ILE A 347 2.46 14.02 21.74
C ILE A 347 2.73 13.08 22.91
N PRO A 348 1.91 13.10 23.97
CA PRO A 348 2.05 12.19 25.11
C PRO A 348 2.00 10.72 24.69
N GLU A 349 2.70 9.87 25.46
CA GLU A 349 2.63 8.41 25.35
C GLU A 349 1.31 7.87 25.90
N ASP A 350 0.99 6.64 25.54
CA ASP A 350 -0.24 5.97 25.96
C ASP A 350 -0.29 5.82 27.49
N TYR A 351 -1.45 6.13 28.07
CA TYR A 351 -1.69 6.02 29.50
C TYR A 351 -1.98 4.56 29.88
N VAL A 352 -1.32 4.07 30.93
CA VAL A 352 -1.51 2.71 31.45
C VAL A 352 -2.21 2.76 32.80
N LEU A 353 -3.39 2.14 32.91
CA LEU A 353 -4.08 2.01 34.20
C LEU A 353 -3.31 1.06 35.12
N PRO A 354 -3.24 1.38 36.43
CA PRO A 354 -2.87 0.39 37.43
C PRO A 354 -3.87 -0.78 37.44
N PRO A 355 -3.41 -2.04 37.58
CA PRO A 355 -4.30 -3.22 37.53
C PRO A 355 -5.41 -3.25 38.60
N ALA A 356 -5.21 -2.54 39.71
CA ALA A 356 -6.20 -2.41 40.78
C ALA A 356 -7.42 -1.56 40.36
N ASP A 357 -7.19 -0.56 39.49
CA ASP A 357 -8.22 0.39 39.07
C ASP A 357 -8.98 -0.13 37.83
N GLU A 358 -8.31 -0.95 37.02
CA GLU A 358 -8.88 -1.62 35.84
C GLU A 358 -10.04 -2.56 36.18
N GLN A 359 -10.00 -3.19 37.36
CA GLN A 359 -11.05 -4.10 37.84
C GLN A 359 -12.16 -3.37 38.61
N ALA A 360 -11.87 -2.17 39.12
CA ALA A 360 -12.77 -1.44 40.01
C ALA A 360 -13.76 -0.53 39.26
N ALA A 361 -13.38 0.00 38.07
CA ALA A 361 -14.18 0.93 37.29
C ALA A 361 -14.08 0.64 35.78
N PRO A 362 -15.01 -0.15 35.20
CA PRO A 362 -14.97 -0.49 33.77
C PRO A 362 -15.12 0.75 32.86
N GLU A 363 -15.80 1.80 33.32
CA GLU A 363 -15.94 3.08 32.63
C GLU A 363 -14.60 3.85 32.57
N LEU A 364 -13.78 3.76 33.61
CA LEU A 364 -12.46 4.39 33.64
C LEU A 364 -11.51 3.72 32.64
N ARG A 365 -11.56 2.39 32.52
CA ARG A 365 -10.83 1.67 31.49
C ARG A 365 -11.26 2.10 30.09
N GLN A 366 -12.58 2.14 29.83
CA GLN A 366 -13.11 2.58 28.55
C GLN A 366 -12.67 4.01 28.19
N ALA A 367 -12.62 4.91 29.18
CA ALA A 367 -12.11 6.27 28.99
C ALA A 367 -10.64 6.26 28.56
N VAL A 368 -9.80 5.44 29.19
CA VAL A 368 -8.37 5.34 28.84
C VAL A 368 -8.14 4.70 27.48
N ASP A 369 -8.91 3.69 27.11
CA ASP A 369 -8.82 3.09 25.77
C ASP A 369 -9.11 4.13 24.67
N LEU A 370 -10.14 4.96 24.87
CA LEU A 370 -10.49 6.05 23.97
C LEU A 370 -9.43 7.16 23.94
N ILE A 371 -8.85 7.50 25.09
CA ILE A 371 -7.72 8.44 25.18
C ILE A 371 -6.52 7.93 24.37
N ASN A 372 -6.13 6.67 24.56
CA ASN A 372 -5.00 6.06 23.89
C ASN A 372 -5.25 5.95 22.38
N ALA A 373 -6.48 5.62 21.96
CA ALA A 373 -6.88 5.66 20.56
C ALA A 373 -6.72 7.07 19.96
N GLY A 374 -7.14 8.12 20.68
CA GLY A 374 -6.95 9.51 20.27
C GLY A 374 -5.48 9.93 20.19
N LEU A 375 -4.65 9.51 21.15
CA LEU A 375 -3.20 9.78 21.15
C LEU A 375 -2.50 9.11 19.96
N GLN A 376 -2.79 7.84 19.72
CA GLN A 376 -2.26 7.07 18.59
C GLN A 376 -2.70 7.67 17.24
N GLY A 377 -3.99 8.00 17.11
CA GLY A 377 -4.53 8.67 15.94
C GLY A 377 -3.84 10.02 15.68
N THR A 378 -3.57 10.78 16.74
CA THR A 378 -2.85 12.05 16.64
C THR A 378 -1.39 11.86 16.22
N ARG A 379 -0.68 10.86 16.75
CA ARG A 379 0.70 10.52 16.35
C ARG A 379 0.79 10.14 14.88
N THR A 380 -0.11 9.28 14.43
CA THR A 380 -0.22 8.89 13.02
C THR A 380 -0.55 10.11 12.14
N GLY A 381 -1.56 10.91 12.52
CA GLY A 381 -1.97 12.08 11.75
C GLY A 381 -0.88 13.14 11.60
N TRP A 382 -0.07 13.38 12.63
CA TRP A 382 1.11 14.27 12.52
C TRP A 382 2.21 13.68 11.64
N THR A 383 2.43 12.37 11.70
CA THR A 383 3.38 11.66 10.82
C THR A 383 2.98 11.82 9.35
N ASP A 384 1.71 11.59 9.05
CA ASP A 384 1.15 11.71 7.70
C ASP A 384 1.19 13.16 7.19
N PHE A 385 0.88 14.13 8.05
CA PHE A 385 0.95 15.56 7.71
C PHE A 385 2.38 15.98 7.37
N ILE A 386 3.36 15.59 8.19
CA ILE A 386 4.78 15.89 7.94
C ILE A 386 5.25 15.22 6.65
N PHE A 387 4.87 13.97 6.41
CA PHE A 387 5.17 13.29 5.17
C PHE A 387 4.62 14.06 3.97
N SER A 388 3.33 14.43 4.02
CA SER A 388 2.63 15.19 2.97
C SER A 388 3.26 16.55 2.70
N CYS A 389 3.74 17.23 3.75
CA CYS A 389 4.53 18.47 3.63
C CYS A 389 5.84 18.24 2.87
N ASN A 390 6.57 17.16 3.17
CA ASN A 390 7.86 16.86 2.55
C ASN A 390 7.73 16.36 1.10
N SER A 391 6.69 15.58 0.81
CA SER A 391 6.38 15.03 -0.52
C SER A 391 5.63 16.02 -1.43
N ARG A 392 5.12 17.13 -0.87
CA ARG A 392 4.28 18.12 -1.55
C ARG A 392 2.96 17.53 -2.07
N THR A 393 2.36 16.61 -1.31
CA THR A 393 1.10 15.91 -1.68
C THR A 393 -0.12 16.38 -0.88
N LEU A 394 0.03 17.40 -0.03
CA LEU A 394 -1.05 17.97 0.82
C LEU A 394 -2.39 18.17 0.11
N GLY A 395 -2.39 18.65 -1.13
CA GLY A 395 -3.62 18.89 -1.89
C GLY A 395 -4.41 17.63 -2.25
N GLY A 396 -3.76 16.46 -2.31
CA GLY A 396 -4.43 15.17 -2.48
C GLY A 396 -4.77 14.49 -1.15
N ASP A 397 -3.94 14.71 -0.13
CA ASP A 397 -4.01 13.97 1.13
C ASP A 397 -4.92 14.63 2.17
N TYR A 398 -5.30 15.90 2.00
CA TYR A 398 -6.11 16.64 2.97
C TYR A 398 -7.46 16.01 3.33
N PRO A 399 -8.21 15.31 2.44
CA PRO A 399 -9.48 14.71 2.83
C PRO A 399 -9.28 13.60 3.88
N ALA A 400 -8.26 12.76 3.70
CA ALA A 400 -7.90 11.72 4.65
C ALA A 400 -7.34 12.33 5.95
N GLY A 401 -6.48 13.35 5.83
CA GLY A 401 -5.93 14.08 6.97
C GLY A 401 -6.99 14.73 7.87
N LEU A 402 -7.99 15.40 7.28
CA LEU A 402 -9.15 15.96 8.00
C LEU A 402 -9.94 14.88 8.72
N SER A 403 -10.20 13.75 8.04
CA SER A 403 -10.96 12.64 8.61
C SER A 403 -10.25 12.06 9.84
N ASN A 404 -8.94 11.78 9.73
CA ASN A 404 -8.14 11.19 10.80
C ASN A 404 -8.02 12.13 12.02
N ALA A 405 -7.83 13.43 11.78
CA ALA A 405 -7.77 14.43 12.85
C ALA A 405 -9.12 14.57 13.58
N ARG A 406 -10.25 14.53 12.85
CA ARG A 406 -11.60 14.53 13.45
C ARG A 406 -11.88 13.27 14.25
N ALA A 407 -11.53 12.10 13.74
CA ALA A 407 -11.69 10.83 14.45
C ALA A 407 -10.94 10.85 15.80
N SER A 408 -9.71 11.37 15.80
CA SER A 408 -8.91 11.51 17.03
C SER A 408 -9.58 12.46 18.04
N LEU A 409 -10.15 13.58 17.59
CA LEU A 409 -10.90 14.51 18.46
C LEU A 409 -12.19 13.88 19.01
N GLU A 410 -12.90 13.08 18.21
CA GLU A 410 -14.09 12.35 18.67
C GLU A 410 -13.74 11.30 19.72
N SER A 411 -12.60 10.60 19.60
CA SER A 411 -12.11 9.69 20.65
C SER A 411 -11.89 10.43 21.97
N PHE A 412 -11.27 11.61 21.95
CA PHE A 412 -11.09 12.43 23.15
C PHE A 412 -12.42 12.93 23.74
N ARG A 413 -13.37 13.34 22.89
CA ARG A 413 -14.72 13.75 23.33
C ARG A 413 -15.47 12.60 23.98
N ALA A 414 -15.43 11.42 23.37
CA ALA A 414 -16.05 10.22 23.91
C ALA A 414 -15.43 9.84 25.26
N ALA A 415 -14.09 9.93 25.39
CA ALA A 415 -13.39 9.69 26.65
C ALA A 415 -13.88 10.63 27.77
N THR A 416 -14.06 11.92 27.49
CA THR A 416 -14.62 12.89 28.46
C THR A 416 -15.98 12.44 29.01
N GLY A 417 -16.85 11.89 28.16
CA GLY A 417 -18.14 11.37 28.59
C GLY A 417 -18.01 10.22 29.61
N TYR A 418 -17.07 9.31 29.40
CA TYR A 418 -16.79 8.24 30.37
C TYR A 418 -16.11 8.74 31.65
N LEU A 419 -15.19 9.71 31.55
CA LEU A 419 -14.60 10.36 32.72
C LEU A 419 -15.65 11.08 33.57
N ASP A 420 -16.63 11.74 32.93
CA ASP A 420 -17.74 12.39 33.61
C ASP A 420 -18.60 11.38 34.39
N ILE A 421 -18.87 10.21 33.80
CA ILE A 421 -19.58 9.12 34.48
C ILE A 421 -18.81 8.69 35.73
N VAL A 422 -17.49 8.47 35.63
CA VAL A 422 -16.66 8.05 36.78
C VAL A 422 -16.64 9.13 37.86
N ARG A 423 -16.49 10.41 37.47
CA ARG A 423 -16.53 11.55 38.40
C ARG A 423 -17.86 11.64 39.15
N ASP A 424 -18.96 11.52 38.42
CA ASP A 424 -20.31 11.71 38.96
C ASP A 424 -20.77 10.50 39.79
N SER A 425 -20.16 9.33 39.58
CA SER A 425 -20.38 8.10 40.36
C SER A 425 -19.80 8.15 41.78
N GLY A 426 -18.92 9.10 42.08
CA GLY A 426 -18.40 9.34 43.44
C GLY A 426 -17.58 8.19 44.03
N LEU A 427 -16.98 7.34 43.19
CA LEU A 427 -16.08 6.25 43.59
C LEU A 427 -14.81 6.75 44.28
#